data_AF-A0A110B1E2-F1
#
_entry.id   AF-A0A110B1E2-F1
#
_cell.length_a   1.000
_cell.length_b   1.000
_cell.length_c   1.000
_cell.angle_alpha   90.00
_cell.angle_beta   90.00
_cell.angle_gamma   90.00
#
_symmetry.space_group_name_H-M   'P 1'
#
loop_
_entity.id
_entity.type
_entity.pdbx_description
1 polymer ?
#
loop_
_entity_poly.entity_id
_entity_poly.type
_entity_poly.pdbx_seq_one_letter_code
_entity_poly.pdbx_strand_id
1 'polypeptide(L)'
;MKRNLLVTITILIGMAVACKKQEGAKPYDPNTKITFDVNPKIKSFLPDTGKTGDTILIKGINFNTASGVSFGSMPATSFKILSDTTIKAVVGTGTSGTVSVTNAKGTRSLAGFRFIVPVVVVANPNLALNKPASGSANFNDPALAVDGNTGSFWQTKGLSNQWFKVDLQAVKNVNRVFISWDGAYATDFAIQVSSDDVTYTTVYANTAATGGDAGYTFKTVAARYIKVLLNKDVSSLYPVGIHELEVYNDPPPVNLALHKTGSAFASINDPGRALDGDYGSLWQAGGLTDQWYKVDLGSVQTVGSVKVFWDPGAYATDYTLQVSTDDVTYNTVYTNTAGTGGSDANVFTPVSARYVKILLNKDSSPYFISIFEFEVYKN
;
A
#
# COMPACT_ATOMS: atom_id res chain seq x y z
N MET A 1 -44.64 -23.20 -46.25
CA MET A 1 -45.83 -22.32 -46.33
C MET A 1 -45.92 -21.56 -45.01
N LYS A 2 -45.72 -20.24 -45.02
CA LYS A 2 -45.77 -19.36 -43.85
C LYS A 2 -47.22 -19.27 -43.31
N ARG A 3 -47.42 -19.29 -42.00
CA ARG A 3 -48.61 -18.71 -41.35
C ARG A 3 -48.16 -17.84 -40.17
N ASN A 4 -48.35 -16.54 -40.37
CA ASN A 4 -48.21 -15.48 -39.38
C ASN A 4 -49.24 -15.67 -38.27
N LEU A 5 -48.83 -15.47 -37.02
CA LEU A 5 -49.75 -15.20 -35.91
C LEU A 5 -49.63 -13.72 -35.54
N LEU A 6 -50.71 -12.99 -35.81
CA LEU A 6 -50.97 -11.62 -35.38
C LEU A 6 -51.02 -11.54 -33.85
N VAL A 7 -50.34 -10.55 -33.26
CA VAL A 7 -50.74 -9.99 -31.96
C VAL A 7 -51.02 -8.51 -32.19
N THR A 8 -52.30 -8.17 -32.07
CA THR A 8 -52.90 -6.86 -32.27
C THR A 8 -52.57 -5.95 -31.08
N ILE A 9 -51.95 -4.80 -31.31
CA ILE A 9 -51.84 -3.73 -30.30
C ILE A 9 -53.00 -2.74 -30.53
N THR A 10 -53.97 -2.74 -29.63
CA THR A 10 -55.03 -1.73 -29.55
C THR A 10 -54.49 -0.54 -28.76
N ILE A 11 -54.19 0.58 -29.41
CA ILE A 11 -53.98 1.87 -28.74
C ILE A 11 -55.33 2.59 -28.71
N LEU A 12 -55.84 2.82 -27.51
CA LEU A 12 -57.04 3.60 -27.24
C LEU A 12 -56.73 5.07 -27.55
N ILE A 13 -57.30 5.59 -28.64
CA ILE A 13 -57.39 7.03 -28.92
C ILE A 13 -58.67 7.54 -28.26
N GLY A 14 -58.55 8.54 -27.40
CA GLY A 14 -59.70 9.18 -26.78
C GLY A 14 -59.35 10.50 -26.11
N MET A 15 -59.29 11.58 -26.90
CA MET A 15 -60.03 12.83 -26.68
C MET A 15 -59.67 13.82 -27.79
N ALA A 16 -60.70 14.32 -28.45
CA ALA A 16 -60.61 15.18 -29.62
C ALA A 16 -60.83 16.65 -29.25
N VAL A 17 -60.18 17.52 -30.04
CA VAL A 17 -60.54 18.91 -30.36
C VAL A 17 -60.33 20.00 -29.29
N ALA A 18 -59.21 20.70 -29.41
CA ALA A 18 -59.23 22.16 -29.55
C ALA A 18 -58.24 22.54 -30.68
N CYS A 19 -58.78 22.82 -31.86
CA CYS A 19 -58.01 23.22 -33.04
C CYS A 19 -57.46 24.64 -32.84
N LYS A 20 -56.13 24.75 -32.70
CA LYS A 20 -55.37 25.87 -33.28
C LYS A 20 -54.40 25.23 -34.26
N LYS A 21 -54.52 25.57 -35.56
CA LYS A 21 -53.52 25.25 -36.58
C LYS A 21 -52.15 25.70 -36.04
N GLN A 22 -51.28 24.76 -35.66
CA GLN A 22 -49.85 25.04 -35.65
C GLN A 22 -49.38 24.94 -37.09
N GLU A 23 -49.23 26.09 -37.74
CA GLU A 23 -48.47 26.17 -38.98
C GLU A 23 -47.05 25.70 -38.71
N GLY A 24 -46.63 24.60 -39.37
CA GLY A 24 -45.29 24.03 -39.26
C GLY A 24 -45.23 22.54 -38.86
N ALA A 25 -46.33 21.90 -38.47
CA ALA A 25 -46.33 20.46 -38.25
C ALA A 25 -46.22 19.72 -39.59
N LYS A 26 -45.09 19.03 -39.83
CA LYS A 26 -44.96 18.14 -40.99
C LYS A 26 -46.06 17.07 -40.93
N PRO A 27 -46.76 16.78 -42.04
CA PRO A 27 -47.75 15.71 -42.06
C PRO A 27 -47.10 14.40 -41.62
N TYR A 28 -47.83 13.61 -40.83
CA TYR A 28 -47.40 12.26 -40.44
C TYR A 28 -47.05 11.46 -41.70
N ASP A 29 -45.77 11.14 -41.87
CA ASP A 29 -45.33 10.23 -42.93
C ASP A 29 -45.37 8.79 -42.39
N PRO A 30 -46.32 7.96 -42.86
CA PRO A 30 -46.43 6.56 -42.44
C PRO A 30 -45.20 5.71 -42.79
N ASN A 31 -44.25 6.24 -43.58
CA ASN A 31 -43.01 5.57 -43.95
C ASN A 31 -41.79 6.02 -43.12
N THR A 32 -41.95 6.93 -42.16
CA THR A 32 -40.85 7.28 -41.24
C THR A 32 -40.49 6.06 -40.40
N LYS A 33 -39.37 5.39 -40.72
CA LYS A 33 -38.81 4.33 -39.88
C LYS A 33 -38.39 4.93 -38.54
N ILE A 34 -39.18 4.67 -37.49
CA ILE A 34 -38.75 4.91 -36.11
C ILE A 34 -37.77 3.80 -35.75
N THR A 35 -36.48 4.10 -35.75
CA THR A 35 -35.44 3.20 -35.22
C THR A 35 -35.31 3.42 -33.72
N PHE A 36 -35.67 2.42 -32.92
CA PHE A 36 -35.43 2.42 -31.49
C PHE A 36 -33.98 2.02 -31.21
N ASP A 37 -33.24 2.82 -30.45
CA ASP A 37 -31.92 2.42 -29.96
C ASP A 37 -32.10 1.31 -28.92
N VAL A 38 -31.68 0.11 -29.31
CA VAL A 38 -31.75 -1.12 -28.52
C VAL A 38 -30.41 -1.48 -27.88
N ASN A 39 -29.41 -0.57 -27.95
CA ASN A 39 -28.21 -0.69 -27.14
C ASN A 39 -28.57 -0.58 -25.65
N PRO A 40 -27.84 -1.29 -24.77
CA PRO A 40 -28.04 -1.14 -23.33
C PRO A 40 -27.70 0.31 -22.94
N LYS A 41 -28.45 0.91 -22.03
CA LYS A 41 -28.12 2.25 -21.51
C LYS A 41 -28.12 2.24 -19.99
N ILE A 42 -26.95 2.47 -19.41
CA ILE A 42 -26.75 2.52 -17.96
C ILE A 42 -27.09 3.94 -17.48
N LYS A 43 -27.97 4.04 -16.49
CA LYS A 43 -28.35 5.30 -15.83
C LYS A 43 -27.59 5.50 -14.51
N SER A 44 -27.43 4.42 -13.75
CA SER A 44 -26.71 4.43 -12.48
C SER A 44 -26.32 3.01 -12.06
N PHE A 45 -25.43 2.90 -11.09
CA PHE A 45 -25.12 1.66 -10.39
C PHE A 45 -24.85 1.96 -8.92
N LEU A 46 -25.27 1.06 -8.03
CA LEU A 46 -25.11 1.20 -6.59
C LEU A 46 -24.82 -0.16 -5.92
N PRO A 47 -23.88 -0.21 -4.96
CA PRO A 47 -22.94 0.84 -4.61
C PRO A 47 -21.99 1.21 -5.77
N ASP A 48 -21.40 2.40 -5.73
CA ASP A 48 -20.36 2.84 -6.68
C ASP A 48 -18.97 2.30 -6.33
N THR A 49 -18.87 1.56 -5.22
CA THR A 49 -17.66 0.88 -4.78
C THR A 49 -17.95 -0.58 -4.44
N GLY A 50 -16.97 -1.47 -4.58
CA GLY A 50 -17.14 -2.87 -4.19
C GLY A 50 -15.85 -3.68 -4.32
N LYS A 51 -15.74 -4.74 -3.51
CA LYS A 51 -14.67 -5.76 -3.59
C LYS A 51 -15.18 -7.05 -4.24
N THR A 52 -14.28 -8.00 -4.50
CA THR A 52 -14.64 -9.33 -4.99
C THR A 52 -15.76 -9.95 -4.15
N GLY A 53 -16.81 -10.43 -4.82
CA GLY A 53 -17.99 -11.03 -4.19
C GLY A 53 -19.11 -10.05 -3.85
N ASP A 54 -18.84 -8.75 -3.83
CA ASP A 54 -19.89 -7.75 -3.62
C ASP A 54 -20.88 -7.73 -4.77
N THR A 55 -22.11 -7.34 -4.46
CA THR A 55 -23.18 -7.19 -5.44
C THR A 55 -23.37 -5.73 -5.79
N ILE A 56 -23.38 -5.42 -7.08
CA ILE A 56 -23.74 -4.10 -7.63
C ILE A 56 -25.08 -4.22 -8.37
N LEU A 57 -26.00 -3.30 -8.06
CA LEU A 57 -27.25 -3.14 -8.80
C LEU A 57 -27.06 -2.08 -9.88
N ILE A 58 -27.23 -2.49 -11.14
CA ILE A 58 -27.08 -1.63 -12.32
C ILE A 58 -28.48 -1.28 -12.82
N LYS A 59 -28.78 0.02 -12.93
CA LYS A 59 -30.07 0.54 -13.39
C LYS A 59 -29.94 1.16 -14.78
N GLY A 60 -30.91 0.91 -15.65
CA GLY A 60 -30.83 1.32 -17.05
C GLY A 60 -32.08 1.00 -17.85
N ILE A 61 -31.90 0.73 -19.15
CA ILE A 61 -32.90 0.24 -20.11
C ILE A 61 -32.23 -0.72 -21.12
N ASN A 62 -33.05 -1.54 -21.80
CA ASN A 62 -32.62 -2.52 -22.82
C ASN A 62 -31.71 -3.64 -22.26
N PHE A 63 -31.98 -4.11 -21.04
CA PHE A 63 -31.19 -5.13 -20.35
C PHE A 63 -31.69 -6.56 -20.51
N ASN A 64 -32.90 -6.81 -21.02
CA ASN A 64 -33.48 -8.15 -21.14
C ASN A 64 -32.61 -9.15 -21.93
N THR A 65 -31.80 -8.65 -22.86
CA THR A 65 -30.89 -9.46 -23.68
C THR A 65 -29.42 -9.23 -23.33
N ALA A 66 -29.13 -8.73 -22.13
CA ALA A 66 -27.75 -8.54 -21.68
C ALA A 66 -27.02 -9.90 -21.62
N SER A 67 -25.86 -9.93 -22.26
CA SER A 67 -24.99 -11.09 -22.42
C SER A 67 -23.66 -10.96 -21.65
N GLY A 68 -23.34 -9.75 -21.17
CA GLY A 68 -22.13 -9.51 -20.39
C GLY A 68 -22.24 -8.28 -19.52
N VAL A 69 -21.56 -8.34 -18.37
CA VAL A 69 -21.34 -7.21 -17.45
C VAL A 69 -19.86 -7.19 -17.06
N SER A 70 -19.26 -6.01 -17.00
CA SER A 70 -17.88 -5.84 -16.52
C SER A 70 -17.77 -4.66 -15.54
N PHE A 71 -16.75 -4.74 -14.68
CA PHE A 71 -16.34 -3.71 -13.73
C PHE A 71 -14.89 -3.32 -14.03
N GLY A 72 -14.68 -2.11 -14.56
CA GLY A 72 -13.45 -1.74 -15.23
C GLY A 72 -13.25 -2.57 -16.50
N SER A 73 -12.04 -3.08 -16.69
CA SER A 73 -11.68 -3.99 -17.78
C SER A 73 -12.02 -5.47 -17.51
N MET A 74 -12.51 -5.79 -16.32
CA MET A 74 -12.67 -7.18 -15.87
C MET A 74 -14.14 -7.61 -15.84
N PRO A 75 -14.49 -8.81 -16.36
CA PRO A 75 -15.86 -9.30 -16.34
C PRO A 75 -16.37 -9.51 -14.91
N ALA A 76 -17.67 -9.30 -14.71
CA ALA A 76 -18.35 -9.71 -13.50
C ALA A 76 -18.29 -11.23 -13.35
N THR A 77 -18.11 -11.76 -12.12
CA THR A 77 -18.14 -13.20 -11.86
C THR A 77 -19.46 -13.83 -12.28
N SER A 78 -20.56 -13.10 -12.06
CA SER A 78 -21.89 -13.47 -12.52
C SER A 78 -22.78 -12.24 -12.60
N PHE A 79 -23.87 -12.33 -13.36
CA PHE A 79 -24.95 -11.37 -13.31
C PHE A 79 -26.30 -12.03 -13.54
N LYS A 80 -27.35 -11.41 -13.02
CA LYS A 80 -28.74 -11.80 -13.20
C LYS A 80 -29.54 -10.60 -13.67
N ILE A 81 -30.23 -10.75 -14.79
CA ILE A 81 -31.21 -9.77 -15.26
C ILE A 81 -32.44 -9.92 -14.36
N LEU A 82 -32.80 -8.84 -13.65
CA LEU A 82 -34.01 -8.80 -12.81
C LEU A 82 -35.20 -8.22 -13.59
N SER A 83 -34.93 -7.27 -14.48
CA SER A 83 -35.89 -6.68 -15.41
C SER A 83 -35.13 -6.00 -16.56
N ASP A 84 -35.85 -5.50 -17.56
CA ASP A 84 -35.25 -4.73 -18.66
C ASP A 84 -34.52 -3.46 -18.19
N THR A 85 -34.73 -3.05 -16.95
CA THR A 85 -34.16 -1.85 -16.35
C THR A 85 -33.21 -2.13 -15.20
N THR A 86 -33.03 -3.39 -14.78
CA THR A 86 -32.21 -3.73 -13.61
C THR A 86 -31.42 -5.02 -13.82
N ILE A 87 -30.10 -4.94 -13.62
CA ILE A 87 -29.20 -6.09 -13.52
C ILE A 87 -28.60 -6.14 -12.11
N LYS A 88 -28.54 -7.33 -11.52
CA LYS A 88 -27.76 -7.64 -10.31
C LYS A 88 -26.47 -8.33 -10.74
N ALA A 89 -25.31 -7.72 -10.54
CA ALA A 89 -24.01 -8.26 -10.95
C ALA A 89 -23.09 -8.44 -9.74
N VAL A 90 -22.30 -9.52 -9.74
CA VAL A 90 -21.33 -9.86 -8.69
C VAL A 90 -19.93 -9.50 -9.18
N VAL A 91 -19.22 -8.70 -8.39
CA VAL A 91 -17.86 -8.25 -8.72
C VAL A 91 -16.89 -9.44 -8.66
N GLY A 92 -16.09 -9.62 -9.72
CA GLY A 92 -15.01 -10.62 -9.77
C GLY A 92 -13.67 -10.04 -9.34
N THR A 93 -12.61 -10.35 -10.08
CA THR A 93 -11.32 -9.64 -9.97
C THR A 93 -11.51 -8.24 -10.56
N GLY A 94 -12.18 -7.34 -9.84
CA GLY A 94 -12.59 -6.05 -10.39
C GLY A 94 -11.42 -5.10 -10.61
N THR A 95 -11.63 -4.10 -11.46
CA THR A 95 -10.75 -2.94 -11.62
C THR A 95 -11.60 -1.67 -11.52
N SER A 96 -11.06 -0.60 -10.95
CA SER A 96 -11.76 0.70 -10.96
C SER A 96 -11.95 1.20 -12.39
N GLY A 97 -13.03 1.92 -12.66
CA GLY A 97 -13.30 2.46 -13.99
C GLY A 97 -14.79 2.49 -14.32
N THR A 98 -15.15 1.89 -15.46
CA THR A 98 -16.54 1.88 -15.93
C THR A 98 -17.27 0.60 -15.54
N VAL A 99 -18.57 0.70 -15.28
CA VAL A 99 -19.47 -0.45 -15.36
C VAL A 99 -19.95 -0.56 -16.79
N SER A 100 -19.81 -1.72 -17.42
CA SER A 100 -20.28 -1.95 -18.80
C SER A 100 -21.34 -3.05 -18.86
N VAL A 101 -22.31 -2.87 -19.76
CA VAL A 101 -23.32 -3.88 -20.10
C VAL A 101 -23.28 -4.11 -21.61
N THR A 102 -23.28 -5.39 -22.01
CA THR A 102 -23.19 -5.82 -23.42
C THR A 102 -24.41 -6.62 -23.80
N ASN A 103 -25.06 -6.29 -24.93
CA ASN A 103 -26.05 -7.14 -25.59
C ASN A 103 -25.66 -7.34 -27.07
N ALA A 104 -26.47 -8.09 -27.83
CA ALA A 104 -26.21 -8.37 -29.24
C ALA A 104 -26.14 -7.13 -30.17
N LYS A 105 -26.51 -5.94 -29.68
CA LYS A 105 -26.50 -4.66 -30.41
C LYS A 105 -25.28 -3.81 -30.08
N GLY A 106 -24.62 -4.08 -28.96
CA GLY A 106 -23.37 -3.46 -28.57
C GLY A 106 -23.18 -3.38 -27.07
N THR A 107 -22.11 -2.69 -26.69
CA THR A 107 -21.73 -2.41 -25.31
C THR A 107 -21.92 -0.94 -25.01
N ARG A 108 -22.36 -0.63 -23.78
CA ARG A 108 -22.30 0.73 -23.22
C ARG A 108 -21.77 0.69 -21.80
N SER A 109 -21.16 1.81 -21.41
CA SER A 109 -20.39 1.93 -20.19
C SER A 109 -20.75 3.22 -19.46
N LEU A 110 -20.73 3.19 -18.13
CA LEU A 110 -20.86 4.36 -17.26
C LEU A 110 -19.67 4.38 -16.29
N ALA A 111 -18.94 5.50 -16.25
CA ALA A 111 -17.80 5.68 -15.36
C ALA A 111 -18.23 5.83 -13.89
N GLY A 112 -17.31 5.56 -12.97
CA GLY A 112 -17.47 5.88 -11.54
C GLY A 112 -17.41 4.69 -10.60
N PHE A 113 -17.13 3.47 -11.09
CA PHE A 113 -16.95 2.31 -10.21
C PHE A 113 -15.55 2.31 -9.60
N ARG A 114 -15.45 2.20 -8.27
CA ARG A 114 -14.19 2.05 -7.54
C ARG A 114 -14.07 0.65 -6.95
N PHE A 115 -13.15 -0.14 -7.50
CA PHE A 115 -12.84 -1.45 -6.94
C PHE A 115 -12.07 -1.30 -5.63
N ILE A 116 -12.54 -1.96 -4.58
CA ILE A 116 -11.86 -2.03 -3.29
C ILE A 116 -11.03 -3.31 -3.30
N VAL A 117 -9.72 -3.16 -3.37
CA VAL A 117 -8.81 -4.29 -3.13
C VAL A 117 -8.90 -4.64 -1.65
N PRO A 118 -9.29 -5.87 -1.27
CA PRO A 118 -9.22 -6.29 0.12
C PRO A 118 -7.77 -6.16 0.59
N VAL A 119 -7.55 -5.38 1.65
CA VAL A 119 -6.25 -5.37 2.31
C VAL A 119 -6.08 -6.76 2.94
N VAL A 120 -5.17 -7.56 2.37
CA VAL A 120 -4.72 -8.79 3.03
C VAL A 120 -3.90 -8.32 4.22
N VAL A 121 -4.49 -8.34 5.41
CA VAL A 121 -3.72 -8.13 6.65
C VAL A 121 -2.89 -9.38 6.83
N VAL A 122 -1.63 -9.31 6.41
CA VAL A 122 -0.66 -10.35 6.75
C VAL A 122 -0.44 -10.25 8.25
N ALA A 123 -0.96 -11.23 9.00
CA ALA A 123 -0.72 -11.30 10.43
C ALA A 123 0.79 -11.41 10.66
N ASN A 124 1.31 -10.57 11.54
CA ASN A 124 2.70 -10.61 12.00
C ASN A 124 2.70 -10.98 13.49
N PRO A 125 2.47 -12.27 13.82
CA PRO A 125 2.36 -12.70 15.20
C PRO A 125 3.70 -12.62 15.93
N ASN A 126 3.66 -12.39 17.25
CA ASN A 126 4.82 -12.58 18.12
C ASN A 126 5.21 -14.07 18.11
N LEU A 127 6.36 -14.37 17.51
CA LEU A 127 6.90 -15.71 17.36
C LEU A 127 7.41 -16.30 18.68
N ALA A 128 7.72 -15.46 19.66
CA ALA A 128 8.18 -15.85 20.99
C ALA A 128 7.05 -16.13 21.98
N LEU A 129 5.81 -15.71 21.68
CA LEU A 129 4.68 -15.87 22.58
C LEU A 129 4.47 -17.33 23.01
N ASN A 130 4.48 -17.55 24.32
CA ASN A 130 4.37 -18.84 25.02
C ASN A 130 5.40 -19.89 24.56
N LYS A 131 6.59 -19.44 24.11
CA LYS A 131 7.67 -20.33 23.73
C LYS A 131 8.59 -20.68 24.90
N PRO A 132 9.25 -21.85 24.88
CA PRO A 132 10.22 -22.18 25.92
C PRO A 132 11.32 -21.12 26.03
N ALA A 133 11.48 -20.59 27.24
CA ALA A 133 12.48 -19.58 27.56
C ALA A 133 13.44 -20.09 28.65
N SER A 134 14.64 -19.51 28.69
CA SER A 134 15.68 -19.81 29.67
C SER A 134 16.55 -18.58 29.89
N GLY A 135 17.21 -18.50 31.04
CA GLY A 135 18.21 -17.47 31.33
C GLY A 135 19.41 -18.05 32.06
N SER A 136 20.53 -17.32 32.05
CA SER A 136 21.80 -17.72 32.70
C SER A 136 21.64 -18.01 34.18
N ALA A 137 20.92 -17.14 34.90
CA ALA A 137 20.59 -17.30 36.30
C ALA A 137 19.31 -16.51 36.58
N ASN A 138 18.34 -17.16 37.22
CA ASN A 138 16.96 -16.67 37.26
C ASN A 138 16.50 -16.47 38.70
N PHE A 139 15.94 -15.29 39.00
CA PHE A 139 15.15 -15.09 40.21
C PHE A 139 13.68 -15.44 39.96
N ASN A 140 13.14 -14.94 38.84
CA ASN A 140 11.80 -15.26 38.33
C ASN A 140 11.87 -16.19 37.12
N ASP A 141 10.78 -16.90 36.82
CA ASP A 141 10.68 -17.84 35.71
C ASP A 141 10.88 -17.12 34.34
N PRO A 142 11.81 -17.59 33.47
CA PRO A 142 11.97 -17.07 32.11
C PRO A 142 10.69 -17.07 31.26
N ALA A 143 9.72 -17.95 31.51
CA ALA A 143 8.45 -17.95 30.77
C ALA A 143 7.66 -16.63 30.91
N LEU A 144 7.90 -15.88 31.98
CA LEU A 144 7.22 -14.61 32.27
C LEU A 144 7.63 -13.46 31.34
N ALA A 145 8.70 -13.60 30.56
CA ALA A 145 9.12 -12.61 29.58
C ALA A 145 8.59 -12.91 28.17
N VAL A 146 7.75 -13.93 28.01
CA VAL A 146 7.21 -14.33 26.71
C VAL A 146 5.75 -14.76 26.82
N ASP A 147 5.04 -14.38 27.88
CA ASP A 147 3.67 -14.83 28.16
C ASP A 147 2.60 -13.87 27.61
N GLY A 148 3.01 -12.70 27.10
CA GLY A 148 2.14 -11.65 26.59
C GLY A 148 1.52 -10.80 27.70
N ASN A 149 2.03 -10.87 28.93
CA ASN A 149 1.54 -10.14 30.08
C ASN A 149 2.61 -9.16 30.60
N THR A 150 2.44 -7.89 30.25
CA THR A 150 3.34 -6.79 30.68
C THR A 150 3.35 -6.53 32.20
N GLY A 151 2.52 -7.22 32.99
CA GLY A 151 2.54 -7.16 34.45
C GLY A 151 3.46 -8.18 35.12
N SER A 152 3.96 -9.18 34.38
CA SER A 152 4.96 -10.16 34.82
C SER A 152 6.31 -9.86 34.19
N PHE A 153 7.40 -10.40 34.76
CA PHE A 153 8.74 -10.25 34.19
C PHE A 153 9.66 -11.39 34.63
N TRP A 154 10.57 -11.75 33.73
CA TRP A 154 11.78 -12.48 34.08
C TRP A 154 12.80 -11.54 34.73
N GLN A 155 13.62 -12.05 35.65
CA GLN A 155 14.69 -11.28 36.27
C GLN A 155 15.96 -12.12 36.44
N THR A 156 17.12 -11.51 36.18
CA THR A 156 18.41 -12.13 36.41
C THR A 156 18.66 -12.36 37.90
N LYS A 157 19.55 -13.29 38.24
CA LYS A 157 20.12 -13.40 39.59
C LYS A 157 21.51 -12.73 39.72
N GLY A 158 22.22 -12.59 38.60
CA GLY A 158 23.54 -11.95 38.52
C GLY A 158 23.47 -10.51 38.01
N LEU A 159 24.57 -9.77 38.18
CA LEU A 159 24.72 -8.34 37.84
C LEU A 159 25.69 -8.08 36.67
N SER A 160 26.15 -9.14 36.00
CA SER A 160 27.04 -9.03 34.84
C SER A 160 27.01 -10.29 33.99
N ASN A 161 27.22 -10.13 32.68
CA ASN A 161 27.31 -11.21 31.68
C ASN A 161 26.14 -12.19 31.75
N GLN A 162 24.95 -11.68 32.03
CA GLN A 162 23.73 -12.48 32.09
C GLN A 162 23.13 -12.60 30.69
N TRP A 163 22.25 -13.58 30.49
CA TRP A 163 21.51 -13.69 29.24
C TRP A 163 20.11 -14.24 29.47
N PHE A 164 19.21 -13.83 28.57
CA PHE A 164 17.89 -14.42 28.37
C PHE A 164 17.83 -15.03 26.97
N LYS A 165 17.13 -16.15 26.81
CA LYS A 165 16.98 -16.85 25.53
C LYS A 165 15.59 -17.45 25.39
N VAL A 166 15.02 -17.35 24.19
CA VAL A 166 13.80 -18.07 23.78
C VAL A 166 14.10 -19.06 22.65
N ASP A 167 13.52 -20.26 22.71
CA ASP A 167 13.48 -21.27 21.63
C ASP A 167 12.16 -21.19 20.87
N LEU A 168 12.19 -20.70 19.63
CA LEU A 168 11.02 -20.59 18.75
C LEU A 168 10.45 -21.95 18.29
N GLN A 169 11.07 -23.06 18.72
CA GLN A 169 10.75 -24.47 18.45
C GLN A 169 10.99 -24.94 17.00
N ALA A 170 11.17 -24.01 16.07
CA ALA A 170 11.56 -24.26 14.70
C ALA A 170 12.37 -23.09 14.16
N VAL A 171 13.16 -23.32 13.11
CA VAL A 171 13.82 -22.23 12.39
C VAL A 171 12.75 -21.37 11.71
N LYS A 172 12.75 -20.08 12.01
CA LYS A 172 11.86 -19.05 11.47
C LYS A 172 12.70 -17.91 10.90
N ASN A 173 12.16 -17.22 9.89
CA ASN A 173 12.69 -15.92 9.52
C ASN A 173 12.33 -14.93 10.63
N VAL A 174 13.29 -14.12 11.05
CA VAL A 174 13.13 -13.09 12.09
C VAL A 174 13.91 -11.83 11.67
N ASN A 175 13.38 -10.66 12.01
CA ASN A 175 14.03 -9.38 11.69
C ASN A 175 13.73 -8.25 12.68
N ARG A 176 12.92 -8.50 13.70
CA ARG A 176 12.71 -7.56 14.81
C ARG A 176 12.58 -8.31 16.12
N VAL A 177 13.22 -7.77 17.15
CA VAL A 177 13.01 -8.15 18.54
C VAL A 177 12.53 -6.92 19.29
N PHE A 178 11.41 -7.01 19.98
CA PHE A 178 10.96 -5.99 20.91
C PHE A 178 11.31 -6.44 22.34
N ILE A 179 11.81 -5.51 23.15
CA ILE A 179 12.14 -5.73 24.55
C ILE A 179 11.43 -4.67 25.37
N SER A 180 10.64 -5.11 26.34
CA SER A 180 10.10 -4.28 27.41
C SER A 180 10.93 -4.52 28.67
N TRP A 181 11.75 -3.53 29.02
CA TRP A 181 12.62 -3.61 30.18
C TRP A 181 11.87 -3.29 31.48
N ASP A 182 12.23 -3.94 32.58
CA ASP A 182 11.85 -3.48 33.94
C ASP A 182 12.64 -2.19 34.30
N GLY A 183 12.35 -1.60 35.47
CA GLY A 183 13.07 -0.43 35.99
C GLY A 183 14.59 -0.62 36.07
N ALA A 184 15.06 -1.86 36.27
CA ALA A 184 16.46 -2.25 36.09
C ALA A 184 16.69 -2.92 34.72
N TYR A 185 17.57 -2.32 33.91
CA TYR A 185 17.80 -2.72 32.51
C TYR A 185 19.29 -2.81 32.15
N ALA A 186 19.60 -3.37 30.99
CA ALA A 186 20.96 -3.39 30.46
C ALA A 186 21.26 -2.10 29.69
N THR A 187 22.40 -1.46 29.99
CA THR A 187 22.94 -0.33 29.21
C THR A 187 23.80 -0.79 28.05
N ASP A 188 24.44 -1.96 28.18
CA ASP A 188 25.16 -2.63 27.10
C ASP A 188 24.56 -4.02 26.92
N PHE A 189 23.95 -4.26 25.75
CA PHE A 189 23.43 -5.57 25.39
C PHE A 189 23.60 -5.87 23.91
N ALA A 190 23.54 -7.15 23.58
CA ALA A 190 23.53 -7.66 22.21
C ALA A 190 22.35 -8.62 22.01
N ILE A 191 21.71 -8.53 20.85
CA ILE A 191 20.76 -9.55 20.38
C ILE A 191 21.53 -10.49 19.47
N GLN A 192 21.49 -11.78 19.83
CA GLN A 192 22.13 -12.85 19.10
C GLN A 192 21.08 -13.86 18.63
N VAL A 193 21.34 -14.45 17.47
CA VAL A 193 20.49 -15.49 16.89
C VAL A 193 21.27 -16.76 16.63
N SER A 194 20.59 -17.89 16.63
CA SER A 194 21.17 -19.20 16.32
C SER A 194 20.10 -20.13 15.73
N SER A 195 20.50 -21.06 14.85
CA SER A 195 19.66 -22.16 14.38
C SER A 195 19.84 -23.45 15.19
N ASP A 196 20.95 -23.59 15.92
CA ASP A 196 21.44 -24.84 16.53
C ASP A 196 21.64 -24.76 18.06
N ASP A 197 21.48 -23.59 18.67
CA ASP A 197 21.78 -23.29 20.09
C ASP A 197 23.26 -23.45 20.49
N VAL A 198 24.16 -23.52 19.50
CA VAL A 198 25.61 -23.68 19.71
C VAL A 198 26.34 -22.46 19.15
N THR A 199 26.09 -22.15 17.88
CA THR A 199 26.73 -21.06 17.17
C THR A 199 25.81 -19.84 17.16
N TYR A 200 26.27 -18.74 17.74
CA TYR A 200 25.51 -17.50 17.85
C TYR A 200 26.12 -16.41 16.99
N THR A 201 25.26 -15.69 16.27
CA THR A 201 25.64 -14.49 15.51
C THR A 201 24.95 -13.27 16.11
N THR A 202 25.70 -12.22 16.40
CA THR A 202 25.14 -10.94 16.84
C THR A 202 24.48 -10.23 15.65
N VAL A 203 23.19 -9.91 15.77
CA VAL A 203 22.41 -9.19 14.75
C VAL A 203 22.15 -7.73 15.13
N TYR A 204 22.31 -7.40 16.41
CA TYR A 204 22.19 -6.05 16.94
C TYR A 204 23.01 -5.91 18.22
N ALA A 205 23.60 -4.73 18.44
CA ALA A 205 24.29 -4.38 19.68
C ALA A 205 24.02 -2.91 20.04
N ASN A 206 23.87 -2.63 21.33
CA ASN A 206 23.72 -1.29 21.86
C ASN A 206 24.51 -1.17 23.16
N THR A 207 25.48 -0.25 23.21
CA THR A 207 26.39 -0.06 24.34
C THR A 207 26.01 1.11 25.25
N ALA A 208 24.89 1.79 24.97
CA ALA A 208 24.41 2.95 25.74
C ALA A 208 22.87 3.04 25.74
N ALA A 209 22.19 1.91 25.97
CA ALA A 209 20.74 1.86 26.02
C ALA A 209 20.17 2.63 27.22
N THR A 210 19.00 3.24 27.03
CA THR A 210 18.31 4.09 28.02
C THR A 210 17.10 3.41 28.68
N GLY A 211 16.89 2.11 28.42
CA GLY A 211 15.79 1.32 28.97
C GLY A 211 14.44 1.59 28.31
N GLY A 212 13.36 1.19 28.97
CA GLY A 212 11.98 1.31 28.50
C GLY A 212 11.57 0.26 27.46
N ASP A 213 10.55 0.58 26.67
CA ASP A 213 10.03 -0.31 25.64
C ASP A 213 10.60 0.06 24.28
N ALA A 214 11.26 -0.89 23.60
CA ALA A 214 11.88 -0.62 22.31
C ALA A 214 11.92 -1.84 21.38
N GLY A 215 11.68 -1.57 20.09
CA GLY A 215 11.86 -2.53 19.01
C GLY A 215 13.20 -2.35 18.30
N TYR A 216 13.92 -3.45 18.11
CA TYR A 216 15.23 -3.50 17.46
C TYR A 216 15.14 -4.29 16.16
N THR A 217 15.31 -3.61 15.03
CA THR A 217 15.23 -4.21 13.69
C THR A 217 16.62 -4.54 13.15
N PHE A 218 16.69 -5.59 12.34
CA PHE A 218 17.92 -6.07 11.70
C PHE A 218 17.59 -6.77 10.38
N LYS A 219 18.61 -7.11 9.59
CA LYS A 219 18.40 -7.88 8.34
C LYS A 219 17.72 -9.21 8.65
N THR A 220 16.75 -9.62 7.83
CA THR A 220 16.07 -10.91 8.02
C THR A 220 17.06 -12.07 8.03
N VAL A 221 16.96 -12.89 9.06
CA VAL A 221 17.80 -14.08 9.29
C VAL A 221 16.92 -15.28 9.65
N ALA A 222 17.35 -16.47 9.24
CA ALA A 222 16.72 -17.72 9.66
C ALA A 222 17.30 -18.15 11.02
N ALA A 223 16.46 -18.18 12.06
CA ALA A 223 16.87 -18.49 13.42
C ALA A 223 15.82 -19.32 14.16
N ARG A 224 16.26 -20.17 15.09
CA ARG A 224 15.40 -20.88 16.04
C ARG A 224 15.53 -20.30 17.45
N TYR A 225 16.71 -19.82 17.83
CA TYR A 225 17.00 -19.31 19.15
C TYR A 225 17.31 -17.82 19.07
N ILE A 226 16.66 -17.04 19.94
CA ILE A 226 16.93 -15.61 20.11
C ILE A 226 17.48 -15.42 21.51
N LYS A 227 18.65 -14.82 21.64
CA LYS A 227 19.34 -14.59 22.92
C LYS A 227 19.63 -13.10 23.08
N VAL A 228 19.26 -12.53 24.22
CA VAL A 228 19.69 -11.21 24.66
C VAL A 228 20.84 -11.40 25.63
N LEU A 229 22.04 -11.01 25.21
CA LEU A 229 23.24 -11.01 26.04
C LEU A 229 23.38 -9.65 26.72
N LEU A 230 23.43 -9.65 28.06
CA LEU A 230 23.50 -8.48 28.91
C LEU A 230 24.96 -8.27 29.33
N ASN A 231 25.66 -7.37 28.63
CA ASN A 231 27.09 -7.10 28.85
C ASN A 231 27.31 -6.14 30.04
N LYS A 232 26.41 -5.16 30.23
CA LYS A 232 26.48 -4.17 31.32
C LYS A 232 25.10 -3.68 31.75
N ASP A 233 24.93 -3.51 33.05
CA ASP A 233 23.66 -3.11 33.67
C ASP A 233 23.65 -1.61 34.06
N VAL A 234 22.45 -1.02 34.21
CA VAL A 234 22.25 0.40 34.57
C VAL A 234 22.78 0.81 35.92
N SER A 235 22.84 -0.13 36.85
CA SER A 235 23.37 0.11 38.18
C SER A 235 23.85 -1.21 38.75
N SER A 236 25.01 -1.21 39.39
CA SER A 236 25.59 -2.40 40.04
C SER A 236 24.81 -2.86 41.28
N LEU A 237 23.54 -2.47 41.42
CA LEU A 237 22.73 -2.66 42.63
C LEU A 237 21.45 -3.48 42.39
N TYR A 238 20.94 -3.53 41.16
CA TYR A 238 19.69 -4.23 40.86
C TYR A 238 19.84 -5.17 39.65
N PRO A 239 19.36 -6.42 39.74
CA PRO A 239 19.37 -7.35 38.62
C PRO A 239 18.39 -6.92 37.53
N VAL A 240 18.78 -7.16 36.28
CA VAL A 240 18.00 -6.79 35.09
C VAL A 240 16.71 -7.60 35.01
N GLY A 241 15.61 -6.91 34.67
CA GLY A 241 14.32 -7.52 34.39
C GLY A 241 13.85 -7.28 32.96
N ILE A 242 13.12 -8.25 32.41
CA ILE A 242 12.43 -8.15 31.10
C ILE A 242 10.98 -8.53 31.32
N HIS A 243 10.08 -7.58 31.09
CA HIS A 243 8.63 -7.80 31.11
C HIS A 243 8.18 -8.60 29.89
N GLU A 244 8.65 -8.23 28.70
CA GLU A 244 8.32 -8.94 27.46
C GLU A 244 9.49 -8.93 26.49
N LEU A 245 9.69 -10.07 25.84
CA LEU A 245 10.54 -10.26 24.69
C LEU A 245 9.69 -10.82 23.57
N GLU A 246 9.46 -9.99 22.56
CA GLU A 246 8.66 -10.35 21.41
C GLU A 246 9.56 -10.49 20.18
N VAL A 247 9.28 -11.47 19.33
CA VAL A 247 10.09 -11.76 18.14
C VAL A 247 9.17 -11.71 16.93
N TYR A 248 9.56 -10.92 15.92
CA TYR A 248 8.74 -10.71 14.73
C TYR A 248 9.50 -10.99 13.44
N ASN A 249 8.72 -11.28 12.40
CA ASN A 249 9.15 -11.27 11.02
C ASN A 249 8.34 -10.22 10.28
N ASP A 250 8.66 -8.96 10.55
CA ASP A 250 8.03 -7.85 9.86
C ASP A 250 8.23 -8.01 8.35
N PRO A 251 7.20 -7.78 7.53
CA PRO A 251 7.42 -7.73 6.09
C PRO A 251 8.49 -6.66 5.78
N PRO A 252 9.38 -6.93 4.81
CA PRO A 252 10.37 -5.93 4.41
C PRO A 252 9.65 -4.63 3.99
N PRO A 253 10.27 -3.46 4.21
CA PRO A 253 9.70 -2.18 3.76
C PRO A 253 9.38 -2.26 2.26
N VAL A 254 8.13 -2.00 1.91
CA VAL A 254 7.70 -1.98 0.51
C VAL A 254 8.02 -0.62 -0.09
N ASN A 255 8.87 -0.59 -1.12
CA ASN A 255 9.07 0.63 -1.91
C ASN A 255 7.78 0.90 -2.72
N LEU A 256 7.01 1.87 -2.27
CA LEU A 256 5.74 2.29 -2.87
C LEU A 256 5.94 2.90 -4.27
N ALA A 257 7.14 3.36 -4.59
CA ALA A 257 7.51 4.00 -5.85
C ALA A 257 7.98 3.00 -6.92
N LEU A 258 8.26 1.74 -6.54
CA LEU A 258 8.76 0.72 -7.46
C LEU A 258 7.76 0.48 -8.61
N HIS A 259 8.27 0.56 -9.83
CA HIS A 259 7.57 0.46 -11.12
C HIS A 259 6.39 1.41 -11.28
N LYS A 260 6.41 2.54 -10.56
CA LYS A 260 5.41 3.60 -10.70
C LYS A 260 5.78 4.56 -11.82
N THR A 261 4.87 5.48 -12.12
CA THR A 261 5.07 6.47 -13.18
C THR A 261 5.84 7.67 -12.63
N GLY A 262 7.07 7.83 -13.14
CA GLY A 262 7.90 9.00 -12.92
C GLY A 262 7.59 10.13 -13.89
N SER A 263 7.82 11.35 -13.46
CA SER A 263 7.76 12.57 -14.28
C SER A 263 8.75 13.58 -13.73
N ALA A 264 9.23 14.49 -14.56
CA ALA A 264 10.16 15.52 -14.15
C ALA A 264 9.92 16.80 -14.93
N PHE A 265 10.57 17.89 -14.52
CA PHE A 265 10.52 19.16 -15.24
C PHE A 265 11.04 19.01 -16.67
N ALA A 266 12.27 18.51 -16.81
CA ALA A 266 12.89 18.14 -18.07
C ALA A 266 13.71 16.86 -17.86
N SER A 267 13.88 16.04 -18.90
CA SER A 267 14.61 14.78 -18.79
C SER A 267 15.39 14.48 -20.05
N ILE A 268 16.60 13.96 -19.88
CA ILE A 268 17.42 13.42 -20.98
C ILE A 268 17.01 12.00 -21.31
N ASN A 269 16.59 11.25 -20.30
CA ASN A 269 16.17 9.86 -20.41
C ASN A 269 14.85 9.63 -19.66
N ASP A 270 14.33 8.40 -19.74
CA ASP A 270 13.05 8.04 -19.15
C ASP A 270 13.06 8.23 -17.61
N PRO A 271 12.14 9.05 -17.04
CA PRO A 271 11.95 9.18 -15.60
C PRO A 271 11.72 7.86 -14.87
N GLY A 272 11.17 6.82 -15.52
CA GLY A 272 10.95 5.51 -14.91
C GLY A 272 12.22 4.79 -14.45
N ARG A 273 13.39 5.21 -14.94
CA ARG A 273 14.71 4.62 -14.60
C ARG A 273 15.14 4.84 -13.15
N ALA A 274 14.54 5.80 -12.45
CA ALA A 274 14.77 6.01 -11.02
C ALA A 274 13.74 5.28 -10.14
N LEU A 275 12.91 4.42 -10.72
CA LEU A 275 11.81 3.71 -10.06
C LEU A 275 11.79 2.23 -10.43
N ASP A 276 12.85 1.71 -11.05
CA ASP A 276 12.85 0.36 -11.62
C ASP A 276 13.50 -0.69 -10.68
N GLY A 277 14.12 -0.24 -9.59
CA GLY A 277 14.80 -1.10 -8.63
C GLY A 277 16.18 -1.56 -9.11
N ASP A 278 16.69 -1.01 -10.22
CA ASP A 278 18.02 -1.28 -10.75
C ASP A 278 18.95 -0.11 -10.42
N TYR A 279 19.78 -0.28 -9.40
CA TYR A 279 20.77 0.72 -8.99
C TYR A 279 21.90 0.97 -10.01
N GLY A 280 21.92 0.27 -11.16
CA GLY A 280 22.77 0.60 -12.31
C GLY A 280 22.09 1.51 -13.34
N SER A 281 20.79 1.78 -13.17
CA SER A 281 19.90 2.58 -13.99
C SER A 281 19.72 3.96 -13.35
N LEU A 282 19.68 5.05 -14.12
CA LEU A 282 19.41 6.38 -13.56
C LEU A 282 18.47 7.19 -14.44
N TRP A 283 17.69 8.05 -13.78
CA TRP A 283 17.10 9.22 -14.40
C TRP A 283 18.10 10.39 -14.36
N GLN A 284 18.13 11.19 -15.43
CA GLN A 284 18.93 12.40 -15.52
C GLN A 284 18.07 13.61 -15.92
N ALA A 285 18.26 14.71 -15.18
CA ALA A 285 17.61 15.98 -15.45
C ALA A 285 17.98 16.55 -16.83
N GLY A 286 17.04 17.32 -17.40
CA GLY A 286 17.23 17.98 -18.71
C GLY A 286 17.77 19.40 -18.64
N GLY A 287 18.16 19.89 -17.46
CA GLY A 287 18.64 21.25 -17.23
C GLY A 287 19.32 21.41 -15.87
N LEU A 288 19.92 22.58 -15.61
CA LEU A 288 20.71 22.89 -14.39
C LEU A 288 19.94 23.71 -13.34
N THR A 289 18.77 24.25 -13.67
CA THR A 289 18.01 25.11 -12.75
C THR A 289 16.55 24.70 -12.71
N ASP A 290 15.91 24.92 -11.56
CA ASP A 290 14.47 24.72 -11.31
C ASP A 290 13.98 23.31 -11.65
N GLN A 291 14.86 22.30 -11.54
CA GLN A 291 14.50 20.93 -11.83
C GLN A 291 13.69 20.34 -10.69
N TRP A 292 12.72 19.50 -11.06
CA TRP A 292 12.01 18.65 -10.12
C TRP A 292 11.82 17.26 -10.71
N TYR A 293 11.75 16.27 -9.84
CA TYR A 293 11.39 14.90 -10.15
C TYR A 293 10.21 14.46 -9.27
N LYS A 294 9.30 13.65 -9.79
CA LYS A 294 8.06 13.24 -9.11
C LYS A 294 7.63 11.84 -9.50
N VAL A 295 7.13 11.08 -8.52
CA VAL A 295 6.41 9.82 -8.72
C VAL A 295 4.92 9.95 -8.42
N ASP A 296 4.07 9.34 -9.25
CA ASP A 296 2.65 9.05 -8.94
C ASP A 296 2.52 7.61 -8.40
N LEU A 297 2.17 7.45 -7.13
CA LEU A 297 2.00 6.16 -6.46
C LEU A 297 0.77 5.37 -6.99
N GLY A 298 -0.09 6.02 -7.77
CA GLY A 298 -1.32 5.48 -8.39
C GLY A 298 -2.56 5.56 -7.51
N SER A 299 -2.39 5.78 -6.20
CA SER A 299 -3.46 6.00 -5.24
C SER A 299 -2.90 6.73 -4.01
N VAL A 300 -3.78 7.30 -3.17
CA VAL A 300 -3.35 7.90 -1.90
C VAL A 300 -2.87 6.79 -0.96
N GLN A 301 -1.63 6.93 -0.49
CA GLN A 301 -0.94 6.06 0.45
C GLN A 301 -0.46 6.87 1.66
N THR A 302 -0.19 6.21 2.78
CA THR A 302 0.60 6.81 3.86
C THR A 302 2.07 6.75 3.48
N VAL A 303 2.78 7.88 3.60
CA VAL A 303 4.21 8.03 3.29
C VAL A 303 4.91 8.67 4.49
N GLY A 304 6.03 8.10 4.92
CA GLY A 304 6.81 8.57 6.06
C GLY A 304 8.32 8.64 5.81
N SER A 305 8.80 8.11 4.68
CA SER A 305 10.16 8.39 4.25
C SER A 305 10.35 8.32 2.73
N VAL A 306 11.40 8.99 2.27
CA VAL A 306 11.89 8.94 0.90
C VAL A 306 13.39 8.68 0.93
N LYS A 307 13.84 7.65 0.21
CA LYS A 307 15.27 7.43 -0.02
C LYS A 307 15.64 7.89 -1.42
N VAL A 308 16.77 8.59 -1.53
CA VAL A 308 17.30 9.05 -2.81
C VAL A 308 18.71 8.51 -2.98
N PHE A 309 18.95 7.79 -4.06
CA PHE A 309 20.26 7.28 -4.44
C PHE A 309 20.78 8.14 -5.57
N TRP A 310 21.79 8.94 -5.27
CA TRP A 310 22.33 9.94 -6.18
C TRP A 310 23.45 9.37 -7.05
N ASP A 311 23.63 9.98 -8.22
CA ASP A 311 24.89 9.87 -8.95
C ASP A 311 26.04 10.50 -8.12
N PRO A 312 27.13 9.77 -7.82
CA PRO A 312 28.29 10.32 -7.12
C PRO A 312 28.88 11.60 -7.72
N GLY A 313 28.73 11.81 -9.04
CA GLY A 313 29.23 12.99 -9.76
C GLY A 313 28.21 14.10 -9.99
N ALA A 314 26.91 13.86 -9.78
CA ALA A 314 25.84 14.78 -10.14
C ALA A 314 24.61 14.64 -9.23
N TYR A 315 24.60 15.37 -8.11
CA TYR A 315 23.59 15.27 -7.06
C TYR A 315 23.14 16.63 -6.55
N ALA A 316 22.04 16.68 -5.81
CA ALA A 316 21.58 17.92 -5.19
C ALA A 316 22.30 18.20 -3.86
N THR A 317 22.86 19.40 -3.70
CA THR A 317 23.34 19.92 -2.40
C THR A 317 22.24 20.67 -1.66
N ASP A 318 21.21 21.14 -2.35
CA ASP A 318 19.99 21.70 -1.76
C ASP A 318 18.78 21.08 -2.45
N TYR A 319 17.89 20.45 -1.67
CA TYR A 319 16.64 19.91 -2.18
C TYR A 319 15.51 19.95 -1.14
N THR A 320 14.28 19.95 -1.64
CA THR A 320 13.06 19.89 -0.83
C THR A 320 12.20 18.73 -1.27
N LEU A 321 11.73 17.92 -0.32
CA LEU A 321 10.71 16.90 -0.58
C LEU A 321 9.33 17.46 -0.28
N GLN A 322 8.41 17.24 -1.22
CA GLN A 322 7.02 17.66 -1.14
C GLN A 322 6.08 16.50 -1.47
N VAL A 323 4.90 16.52 -0.87
CA VAL A 323 3.84 15.53 -1.12
C VAL A 323 2.53 16.19 -1.49
N SER A 324 1.70 15.46 -2.23
CA SER A 324 0.36 15.90 -2.64
C SER A 324 -0.59 14.71 -2.79
N THR A 325 -1.88 14.91 -2.56
CA THR A 325 -2.93 13.93 -2.88
C THR A 325 -3.60 14.19 -4.24
N ASP A 326 -3.45 15.40 -4.80
CA ASP A 326 -4.21 15.90 -5.96
C ASP A 326 -3.34 16.35 -7.15
N ASP A 327 -2.01 16.39 -7.00
CA ASP A 327 -1.03 16.92 -7.96
C ASP A 327 -1.15 18.43 -8.23
N VAL A 328 -1.85 19.17 -7.36
CA VAL A 328 -2.07 20.61 -7.48
C VAL A 328 -1.48 21.31 -6.25
N THR A 329 -1.86 20.86 -5.06
CA THR A 329 -1.41 21.44 -3.79
C THR A 329 -0.31 20.56 -3.20
N TYR A 330 0.85 21.16 -2.96
CA TYR A 330 2.02 20.47 -2.43
C TYR A 330 2.38 20.99 -1.04
N ASN A 331 2.66 20.07 -0.12
CA ASN A 331 3.18 20.37 1.20
C ASN A 331 4.62 19.91 1.31
N THR A 332 5.51 20.77 1.77
CA THR A 332 6.89 20.40 2.10
C THR A 332 6.92 19.53 3.34
N VAL A 333 7.58 18.39 3.25
CA VAL A 333 7.75 17.43 4.36
C VAL A 333 9.19 17.31 4.83
N TYR A 334 10.15 17.74 4.02
CA TYR A 334 11.57 17.69 4.34
C TYR A 334 12.38 18.67 3.50
N THR A 335 13.46 19.21 4.07
CA THR A 335 14.42 20.09 3.38
C THR A 335 15.84 19.73 3.79
N ASN A 336 16.73 19.66 2.81
CA ASN A 336 18.17 19.51 3.00
C ASN A 336 18.88 20.62 2.23
N THR A 337 19.70 21.43 2.91
CA THR A 337 20.44 22.54 2.30
C THR A 337 21.95 22.29 2.21
N ALA A 338 22.41 21.10 2.61
CA ALA A 338 23.82 20.72 2.62
C ALA A 338 24.00 19.23 2.26
N GLY A 339 23.27 18.76 1.24
CA GLY A 339 23.34 17.39 0.74
C GLY A 339 24.75 17.02 0.29
N THR A 340 25.18 15.81 0.64
CA THR A 340 26.54 15.30 0.35
C THR A 340 26.56 14.23 -0.74
N GLY A 341 25.43 13.93 -1.37
CA GLY A 341 25.30 12.85 -2.35
C GLY A 341 25.25 11.47 -1.70
N GLY A 342 25.52 10.42 -2.48
CA GLY A 342 25.42 9.03 -2.00
C GLY A 342 23.96 8.59 -1.84
N SER A 343 23.60 8.01 -0.69
CA SER A 343 22.22 7.61 -0.39
C SER A 343 21.67 8.41 0.78
N ASP A 344 20.62 9.19 0.54
CA ASP A 344 19.91 9.93 1.58
C ASP A 344 18.69 9.16 2.05
N ALA A 345 18.49 9.04 3.37
CA ALA A 345 17.30 8.45 3.97
C ALA A 345 16.50 9.54 4.72
N ASN A 346 15.53 10.13 4.03
CA ASN A 346 14.80 11.30 4.51
C ASN A 346 13.52 10.84 5.22
N VAL A 347 13.47 10.95 6.54
CA VAL A 347 12.33 10.54 7.37
C VAL A 347 11.56 11.77 7.86
N PHE A 348 10.24 11.69 7.85
CA PHE A 348 9.33 12.75 8.30
C PHE A 348 8.06 12.13 8.91
N THR A 349 7.25 12.94 9.60
CA THR A 349 5.98 12.48 10.17
C THR A 349 5.08 11.91 9.07
N PRO A 350 4.50 10.71 9.21
CA PRO A 350 3.71 10.09 8.16
C PRO A 350 2.52 10.93 7.70
N VAL A 351 2.36 11.05 6.38
CA VAL A 351 1.33 11.87 5.73
C VAL A 351 0.63 11.11 4.61
N SER A 352 -0.61 11.48 4.31
CA SER A 352 -1.33 10.92 3.16
C SER A 352 -0.88 11.60 1.86
N ALA A 353 -0.40 10.82 0.89
CA ALA A 353 0.12 11.31 -0.38
C ALA A 353 -0.17 10.32 -1.52
N ARG A 354 -0.46 10.85 -2.71
CA ARG A 354 -0.43 10.09 -3.97
C ARG A 354 0.80 10.45 -4.79
N TYR A 355 1.26 11.70 -4.69
CA TYR A 355 2.40 12.22 -5.43
C TYR A 355 3.50 12.59 -4.44
N VAL A 356 4.73 12.17 -4.76
CA VAL A 356 5.93 12.53 -4.01
C VAL A 356 6.89 13.19 -4.98
N LYS A 357 7.31 14.42 -4.66
CA LYS A 357 8.10 15.29 -5.53
C LYS A 357 9.36 15.74 -4.79
N ILE A 358 10.48 15.76 -5.48
CA ILE A 358 11.72 16.41 -5.05
C ILE A 358 11.96 17.65 -5.91
N LEU A 359 12.18 18.79 -5.26
CA LEU A 359 12.67 20.02 -5.88
C LEU A 359 14.19 20.06 -5.71
N LEU A 360 14.91 20.20 -6.80
CA LEU A 360 16.37 20.16 -6.87
C LEU A 360 16.87 21.61 -6.94
N ASN A 361 17.09 22.23 -5.78
CA ASN A 361 17.30 23.67 -5.67
C ASN A 361 18.76 24.07 -6.00
N LYS A 362 19.72 23.17 -5.80
CA LYS A 362 21.14 23.42 -6.09
C LYS A 362 21.92 22.15 -6.41
N ASP A 363 22.68 22.20 -7.49
CA ASP A 363 23.53 21.10 -7.97
C ASP A 363 24.87 21.05 -7.22
N SER A 364 25.49 19.86 -7.18
CA SER A 364 26.85 19.65 -6.66
C SER A 364 27.97 19.92 -7.68
N SER A 365 27.64 19.94 -8.96
CA SER A 365 28.59 19.97 -10.07
C SER A 365 27.98 20.69 -11.29
N PRO A 366 28.75 20.95 -12.38
CA PRO A 366 28.18 21.51 -13.61
C PRO A 366 27.41 20.48 -14.46
N TYR A 367 27.30 19.23 -14.00
CA TYR A 367 26.56 18.18 -14.68
C TYR A 367 25.10 18.14 -14.22
N PHE A 368 24.21 17.66 -15.10
CA PHE A 368 22.79 17.52 -14.77
C PHE A 368 22.59 16.51 -13.64
N ILE A 369 21.85 16.91 -12.59
CA ILE A 369 21.50 16.02 -11.49
C ILE A 369 20.93 14.71 -12.01
N SER A 370 21.40 13.63 -11.40
CA SER A 370 21.02 12.27 -11.75
C SER A 370 20.65 11.48 -10.49
N ILE A 371 19.57 10.71 -10.60
CA ILE A 371 19.04 9.86 -9.52
C ILE A 371 19.03 8.43 -10.01
N PHE A 372 19.77 7.55 -9.34
CA PHE A 372 19.74 6.10 -9.58
C PHE A 372 18.42 5.51 -9.11
N GLU A 373 17.98 5.83 -7.89
CA GLU A 373 16.72 5.32 -7.33
C GLU A 373 16.04 6.36 -6.43
N PHE A 374 14.71 6.46 -6.57
CA PHE A 374 13.83 7.34 -5.80
C PHE A 374 12.76 6.50 -5.11
N GLU A 375 13.08 6.04 -3.90
CA GLU A 375 12.25 5.08 -3.18
C GLU A 375 11.34 5.79 -2.18
N VAL A 376 10.09 5.34 -2.07
CA VAL A 376 9.09 5.91 -1.16
C VAL A 376 8.57 4.83 -0.22
N TYR A 377 8.51 5.12 1.08
CA TYR A 377 8.09 4.15 2.08
C TYR A 377 7.07 4.72 3.06
N LYS A 378 6.26 3.83 3.65
CA LYS A 378 5.17 4.19 4.55
C LYS A 378 5.63 4.75 5.91
N ASN A 379 6.71 4.17 6.44
CA ASN A 379 7.27 4.26 7.79
C ASN A 379 6.25 4.54 8.90
#